data_AF-A0A936YAH6-F1
#
_entry.id   AF-A0A936YAH6-F1
#
_cell.length_a   1.000
_cell.length_b   1.000
_cell.length_c   1.000
_cell.angle_alpha   90.00
_cell.angle_beta   90.00
_cell.angle_gamma   90.00
#
_symmetry.space_group_name_H-M   'P 1'
#
loop_
_entity.id
_entity.type
_entity.pdbx_description
1 polymer ?
#
loop_
_entity_poly.entity_id
_entity_poly.type
_entity_poly.pdbx_seq_one_letter_code
_entity_poly.pdbx_strand_id
1 'polypeptide(L)'
;MQNVSGNWLNDTSIISMLGDLSLTVGGTLTNQGELSSATHIDISAHDLNNTATGVIASNDDALLGATHDLTNQGVLYTHGNMNIEVGNHLLNDQGYILAETGTLWMGGLNNTRMVLLENQSGLIQSGGLMTLVADTLSNHRVGNPSFIEDAGDIEYFDIRLGHGNDDMLAHTGSDNQWLIF
;
A
#
# COMPACT_ATOMS: atom_id res chain seq x y z
N MET A 1 2.97 -21.31 4.26
CA MET A 1 2.88 -20.81 5.64
C MET A 1 4.22 -21.01 6.34
N GLN A 2 5.04 -19.96 6.41
CA GLN A 2 6.15 -19.87 7.35
C GLN A 2 5.74 -18.96 8.50
N ASN A 3 5.99 -19.37 9.75
CA ASN A 3 5.71 -18.56 10.93
C ASN A 3 7.04 -18.30 11.67
N VAL A 4 7.38 -17.04 11.85
CA VAL A 4 8.60 -16.58 12.52
C VAL A 4 8.18 -15.80 13.75
N SER A 5 8.57 -16.21 14.95
CA SER A 5 8.10 -15.56 16.19
C SER A 5 8.75 -14.21 16.50
N GLY A 6 9.86 -13.88 15.84
CA GLY A 6 10.63 -12.65 16.04
C GLY A 6 10.73 -11.83 14.77
N ASN A 7 11.80 -11.05 14.63
CA ASN A 7 12.06 -10.31 13.40
C ASN A 7 12.51 -11.23 12.28
N TRP A 8 12.15 -10.88 11.05
CA TRP A 8 12.57 -11.59 9.85
C TRP A 8 13.11 -10.60 8.82
N LEU A 9 14.26 -10.92 8.23
CA LEU A 9 14.92 -10.09 7.24
C LEU A 9 15.08 -10.88 5.94
N ASN A 10 14.53 -10.35 4.84
CA ASN A 10 14.93 -10.72 3.50
C ASN A 10 16.13 -9.87 3.07
N ASP A 11 17.35 -10.35 3.32
CA ASP A 11 18.58 -9.63 2.98
C ASP A 11 18.91 -9.82 1.49
N THR A 12 18.22 -9.08 0.63
CA THR A 12 18.41 -9.06 -0.84
C THR A 12 18.14 -10.36 -1.60
N SER A 13 17.55 -11.37 -0.94
CA SER A 13 17.21 -12.64 -1.60
C SER A 13 15.93 -12.53 -2.42
N ILE A 14 15.81 -13.36 -3.45
CA ILE A 14 14.56 -13.56 -4.20
C ILE A 14 13.88 -14.79 -3.63
N ILE A 15 12.71 -14.60 -3.03
CA ILE A 15 11.82 -15.67 -2.56
C ILE A 15 10.58 -15.62 -3.43
N SER A 16 10.58 -16.47 -4.46
CA SER A 16 9.48 -16.58 -5.42
C SER A 16 8.82 -17.95 -5.31
N MET A 17 7.48 -17.97 -5.23
CA MET A 17 6.68 -19.19 -5.18
C MET A 17 5.80 -19.32 -6.44
N LEU A 18 5.74 -20.52 -7.02
CA LEU A 18 4.83 -20.83 -8.14
C LEU A 18 3.35 -20.94 -7.73
N GLY A 19 3.09 -20.97 -6.42
CA GLY A 19 1.75 -20.90 -5.84
C GLY A 19 1.77 -19.90 -4.69
N ASP A 20 0.84 -20.04 -3.75
CA ASP A 20 0.64 -19.02 -2.73
C ASP A 20 1.85 -18.86 -1.80
N LEU A 21 2.21 -17.60 -1.53
CA LEU A 21 3.21 -17.23 -0.54
C LEU A 21 2.50 -16.75 0.73
N SER A 22 2.59 -17.54 1.80
CA SER A 22 2.06 -17.17 3.12
C SER A 22 3.18 -17.09 4.16
N LEU A 23 3.32 -15.92 4.79
CA LEU A 23 4.38 -15.58 5.75
C LEU A 23 3.80 -14.77 6.93
N THR A 24 3.96 -15.31 8.13
CA THR A 24 3.60 -14.62 9.39
C THR A 24 4.88 -14.35 10.19
N VAL A 25 5.06 -13.10 10.60
CA VAL A 25 6.19 -12.62 11.39
C VAL A 25 5.68 -11.97 12.67
N GLY A 26 6.07 -12.47 13.84
CA GLY A 26 5.61 -11.96 15.13
C GLY A 26 6.25 -10.62 15.51
N GLY A 27 7.40 -10.28 14.92
CA GLY A 27 8.06 -8.98 15.06
C GLY A 27 8.06 -8.20 13.74
N THR A 28 9.17 -7.49 13.49
CA THR A 28 9.36 -6.72 12.26
C THR A 28 9.73 -7.62 11.09
N LEU A 29 8.98 -7.53 9.99
CA LEU A 29 9.41 -8.02 8.68
C LEU A 29 10.14 -6.88 7.96
N THR A 30 11.42 -7.08 7.64
CA THR A 30 12.16 -6.17 6.75
C THR A 30 12.42 -6.88 5.42
N ASN A 31 11.87 -6.35 4.34
CA ASN A 31 12.13 -6.82 2.99
C ASN A 31 13.09 -5.88 2.27
N GLN A 32 14.31 -6.36 1.97
CA GLN A 32 15.30 -5.67 1.14
C GLN A 32 15.59 -6.41 -0.18
N GLY A 33 14.83 -7.48 -0.46
CA GLY A 33 14.90 -8.28 -1.67
C GLY A 33 13.52 -8.41 -2.31
N GLU A 34 13.22 -9.59 -2.85
CA GLU A 34 11.92 -9.88 -3.47
C GLU A 34 11.16 -10.96 -2.71
N LEU A 35 9.89 -10.68 -2.42
CA LEU A 35 8.88 -11.65 -2.00
C LEU A 35 7.80 -11.69 -3.09
N SER A 36 7.75 -12.78 -3.86
CA SER A 36 6.79 -12.89 -4.96
C SER A 36 6.02 -14.21 -4.99
N SER A 37 4.78 -14.14 -5.45
CA SER A 37 3.93 -15.29 -5.75
C SER A 37 3.36 -15.21 -7.16
N ALA A 38 3.36 -16.34 -7.87
CA ALA A 38 2.65 -16.49 -9.14
C ALA A 38 1.12 -16.57 -8.97
N THR A 39 0.63 -16.67 -7.74
CA THR A 39 -0.78 -16.61 -7.36
C THR A 39 -0.93 -15.61 -6.21
N HIS A 40 -1.39 -16.01 -5.02
CA HIS A 40 -1.72 -15.11 -3.92
C HIS A 40 -0.55 -14.89 -2.96
N ILE A 41 -0.46 -13.68 -2.41
CA ILE A 41 0.46 -13.37 -1.31
C ILE A 41 -0.32 -12.99 -0.06
N ASP A 42 0.02 -13.60 1.07
CA ASP A 42 -0.53 -13.31 2.40
C ASP A 42 0.63 -13.11 3.38
N ILE A 43 0.90 -11.85 3.71
CA ILE A 43 1.99 -11.47 4.62
C ILE A 43 1.39 -10.73 5.80
N SER A 44 1.68 -11.21 7.02
CA SER A 44 1.29 -10.54 8.25
C SER A 44 2.51 -10.33 9.17
N ALA A 45 2.71 -9.11 9.68
CA ALA A 45 3.80 -8.80 10.60
C ALA A 45 3.35 -7.92 11.78
N HIS A 46 4.20 -7.75 12.81
CA HIS A 46 3.99 -6.66 13.77
C HIS A 46 4.18 -5.31 13.07
N ASP A 47 5.38 -5.12 12.53
CA ASP A 47 5.73 -4.04 11.61
C ASP A 47 6.14 -4.64 10.26
N LEU A 48 5.72 -4.01 9.17
CA LEU A 48 6.09 -4.40 7.81
C LEU A 48 6.89 -3.28 7.16
N ASN A 49 8.17 -3.51 6.92
CA ASN A 49 9.05 -2.57 6.25
C ASN A 49 9.51 -3.12 4.90
N ASN A 50 8.97 -2.59 3.82
CA ASN A 50 9.44 -2.84 2.46
C ASN A 50 10.37 -1.69 2.05
N THR A 51 11.68 -1.93 2.07
CA THR A 51 12.68 -0.87 1.88
C THR A 51 12.75 -0.41 0.42
N ALA A 52 13.55 0.60 0.12
CA ALA A 52 13.74 1.13 -1.23
C ALA A 52 14.19 0.11 -2.28
N THR A 53 14.81 -1.00 -1.88
CA THR A 53 15.18 -2.12 -2.77
C THR A 53 14.20 -3.30 -2.69
N GLY A 54 13.22 -3.21 -1.80
CA GLY A 54 12.25 -4.25 -1.53
C GLY A 54 11.13 -4.30 -2.56
N VAL A 55 10.78 -5.52 -2.98
CA VAL A 55 9.63 -5.81 -3.82
C VAL A 55 8.76 -6.85 -3.13
N ILE A 56 7.47 -6.57 -3.00
CA ILE A 56 6.43 -7.53 -2.62
C ILE A 56 5.43 -7.58 -3.78
N ALA A 57 5.30 -8.74 -4.42
CA ALA A 57 4.55 -8.88 -5.66
C ALA A 57 3.63 -10.12 -5.70
N SER A 58 2.47 -9.98 -6.33
CA SER A 58 1.55 -11.08 -6.62
C SER A 58 0.95 -10.97 -8.02
N ASN A 59 0.76 -12.10 -8.69
CA ASN A 59 0.07 -12.16 -9.99
C ASN A 59 -1.45 -12.33 -9.88
N ASP A 60 -1.98 -12.62 -8.68
CA ASP A 60 -3.42 -12.65 -8.40
C ASP A 60 -3.72 -11.57 -7.34
N ASP A 61 -4.21 -11.96 -6.15
CA ASP A 61 -4.52 -11.03 -5.07
C ASP A 61 -3.46 -11.01 -3.96
N ALA A 62 -3.36 -9.87 -3.29
CA ALA A 62 -2.47 -9.63 -2.16
C ALA A 62 -3.24 -9.24 -0.89
N LEU A 63 -2.89 -9.89 0.23
CA LEU A 63 -3.24 -9.48 1.58
C LEU A 63 -1.96 -9.14 2.35
N LEU A 64 -1.81 -7.87 2.73
CA LEU A 64 -0.67 -7.38 3.50
C LEU A 64 -1.17 -6.82 4.83
N GLY A 65 -0.70 -7.39 5.94
CA GLY A 65 -1.10 -7.02 7.30
C GLY A 65 0.08 -6.53 8.13
N ALA A 66 -0.08 -5.39 8.78
CA ALA A 66 0.80 -4.91 9.84
C ALA A 66 -0.03 -4.60 11.09
N THR A 67 0.21 -5.32 12.20
CA THR A 67 -0.57 -5.06 13.42
C THR A 67 -0.26 -3.69 14.05
N HIS A 68 0.86 -3.08 13.67
CA HIS A 68 1.24 -1.72 14.06
C HIS A 68 1.49 -0.86 12.82
N ASP A 69 2.73 -0.77 12.33
CA ASP A 69 3.08 0.14 11.23
C ASP A 69 3.47 -0.61 9.95
N LEU A 70 3.10 -0.01 8.80
CA LEU A 70 3.58 -0.41 7.49
C LEU A 70 4.36 0.75 6.88
N THR A 71 5.61 0.51 6.51
CA THR A 71 6.43 1.46 5.74
C THR A 71 6.79 0.84 4.39
N ASN A 72 6.45 1.55 3.32
CA ASN A 72 6.84 1.21 1.97
C ASN A 72 7.71 2.32 1.37
N GLN A 73 8.91 1.94 0.96
CA GLN A 73 9.85 2.77 0.18
C GLN A 73 10.18 2.12 -1.17
N GLY A 74 9.82 0.85 -1.34
CA GLY A 74 10.03 0.08 -2.56
C GLY A 74 8.73 -0.11 -3.33
N VAL A 75 8.46 -1.34 -3.75
CA VAL A 75 7.27 -1.68 -4.54
C VAL A 75 6.39 -2.70 -3.82
N LEU A 76 5.12 -2.35 -3.62
CA LEU A 76 4.03 -3.27 -3.37
C LEU A 76 3.20 -3.35 -4.65
N TYR A 77 3.13 -4.53 -5.27
CA TYR A 77 2.43 -4.72 -6.53
C TYR A 77 1.53 -5.95 -6.46
N THR A 78 0.36 -5.83 -7.07
CA THR A 78 -0.48 -6.98 -7.39
C THR A 78 -1.13 -6.78 -8.74
N HIS A 79 -1.30 -7.85 -9.51
CA HIS A 79 -2.05 -7.77 -10.76
C HIS A 79 -3.56 -7.64 -10.49
N GLY A 80 -4.09 -8.39 -9.53
CA GLY A 80 -5.49 -8.41 -9.09
C GLY A 80 -5.80 -7.40 -7.98
N ASN A 81 -6.46 -7.86 -6.91
CA ASN A 81 -6.89 -7.03 -5.79
C ASN A 81 -5.82 -6.94 -4.70
N MET A 82 -5.68 -5.75 -4.10
CA MET A 82 -4.79 -5.52 -2.96
C MET A 82 -5.60 -5.12 -1.74
N ASN A 83 -5.43 -5.84 -0.64
CA ASN A 83 -5.93 -5.48 0.68
C ASN A 83 -4.75 -5.22 1.62
N ILE A 84 -4.67 -4.02 2.18
CA ILE A 84 -3.68 -3.63 3.18
C ILE A 84 -4.36 -3.29 4.51
N GLU A 85 -4.10 -4.08 5.54
CA GLU A 85 -4.62 -3.88 6.89
C GLU A 85 -3.51 -3.38 7.84
N VAL A 86 -3.67 -2.19 8.41
CA VAL A 86 -2.65 -1.54 9.25
C VAL A 86 -3.25 -1.06 10.57
N GLY A 87 -2.67 -1.48 11.70
CA GLY A 87 -3.19 -1.14 13.02
C GLY A 87 -3.00 0.33 13.42
N ASN A 88 -1.98 1.00 12.89
CA ASN A 88 -1.62 2.36 13.26
C ASN A 88 -1.30 3.24 12.04
N HIS A 89 -0.07 3.21 11.51
CA HIS A 89 0.37 4.11 10.45
C HIS A 89 0.83 3.35 9.20
N LEU A 90 0.25 3.70 8.04
CA LEU A 90 0.79 3.35 6.72
C LEU A 90 1.53 4.54 6.13
N LEU A 91 2.85 4.42 5.98
CA LEU A 91 3.70 5.38 5.28
C LEU A 91 4.14 4.82 3.93
N ASN A 92 3.82 5.51 2.85
CA ASN A 92 4.38 5.30 1.52
C ASN A 92 5.36 6.43 1.20
N ASP A 93 6.65 6.24 1.46
CA ASP A 93 7.70 7.24 1.30
C ASP A 93 8.52 6.97 0.05
N GLN A 94 8.26 7.73 -1.02
CA GLN A 94 8.87 7.56 -2.35
C GLN A 94 8.67 6.15 -2.95
N GLY A 95 7.77 5.35 -2.37
CA GLY A 95 7.44 4.01 -2.80
C GLY A 95 6.22 3.95 -3.74
N TYR A 96 5.96 2.75 -4.23
CA TYR A 96 4.85 2.43 -5.13
C TYR A 96 3.91 1.41 -4.49
N ILE A 97 2.62 1.69 -4.49
CA ILE A 97 1.54 0.77 -4.10
C ILE A 97 0.59 0.64 -5.28
N LEU A 98 0.59 -0.52 -5.94
CA LEU A 98 -0.04 -0.71 -7.24
C LEU A 98 -0.95 -1.93 -7.25
N ALA A 99 -2.26 -1.72 -7.38
CA ALA A 99 -3.20 -2.76 -7.79
C ALA A 99 -3.52 -2.56 -9.28
N GLU A 100 -2.90 -3.36 -10.16
CA GLU A 100 -2.87 -3.06 -11.61
C GLU A 100 -4.25 -3.07 -12.26
N THR A 101 -5.03 -4.13 -12.00
CA THR A 101 -6.36 -4.31 -12.62
C THR A 101 -7.49 -4.44 -11.60
N GLY A 102 -7.18 -4.82 -10.35
CA GLY A 102 -8.17 -5.01 -9.29
C GLY A 102 -8.34 -3.81 -8.37
N THR A 103 -9.11 -4.04 -7.30
CA THR A 103 -9.40 -3.01 -6.30
C THR A 103 -8.24 -2.84 -5.32
N LEU A 104 -8.04 -1.62 -4.84
CA LEU A 104 -7.16 -1.33 -3.72
C LEU A 104 -8.00 -0.97 -2.49
N TRP A 105 -7.88 -1.75 -1.41
CA TRP A 105 -8.41 -1.39 -0.10
C TRP A 105 -7.25 -1.19 0.87
N MET A 106 -7.26 -0.07 1.61
CA MET A 106 -6.32 0.18 2.69
C MET A 106 -7.09 0.68 3.91
N GLY A 107 -6.92 0.01 5.05
CA GLY A 107 -7.66 0.34 6.27
C GLY A 107 -7.09 -0.26 7.53
N GLY A 108 -7.83 -0.11 8.62
CA GLY A 108 -7.48 -0.69 9.91
C GLY A 108 -7.74 -2.20 9.98
N LEU A 109 -7.07 -2.88 10.90
CA LEU A 109 -7.28 -4.31 11.18
C LEU A 109 -8.77 -4.62 11.38
N ASN A 110 -9.25 -5.75 10.86
CA ASN A 110 -10.65 -6.18 10.99
C ASN A 110 -11.66 -5.16 10.41
N ASN A 111 -11.34 -4.55 9.28
CA ASN A 111 -12.18 -3.56 8.59
C ASN A 111 -12.47 -2.30 9.42
N THR A 112 -11.54 -1.89 10.29
CA THR A 112 -11.63 -0.62 11.03
C THR A 112 -10.93 0.51 10.28
N ARG A 113 -10.72 1.66 10.94
CA ARG A 113 -9.87 2.75 10.43
C ARG A 113 -8.45 2.55 10.92
N MET A 114 -7.46 2.78 10.07
CA MET A 114 -6.08 3.02 10.51
C MET A 114 -5.98 4.45 11.05
N VAL A 115 -4.94 4.78 11.81
CA VAL A 115 -4.78 6.14 12.37
C VAL A 115 -4.35 7.11 11.28
N LEU A 116 -3.30 6.76 10.53
CA LEU A 116 -2.72 7.62 9.51
C LEU A 116 -2.40 6.83 8.26
N LEU A 117 -2.81 7.37 7.12
CA LEU A 117 -2.29 7.02 5.80
C LEU A 117 -1.50 8.21 5.28
N GLU A 118 -0.19 8.06 5.13
CA GLU A 118 0.71 9.10 4.64
C GLU A 118 1.36 8.67 3.33
N ASN A 119 1.12 9.43 2.27
CA ASN A 119 1.85 9.31 1.01
C ASN A 119 2.83 10.48 0.89
N GLN A 120 4.12 10.18 0.91
CA GLN A 120 5.20 11.15 0.87
C GLN A 120 5.97 10.99 -0.44
N SER A 121 5.68 11.82 -1.45
CA SER A 121 6.28 11.73 -2.79
C SER A 121 6.21 10.32 -3.41
N GLY A 122 5.27 9.48 -2.97
CA GLY A 122 5.05 8.12 -3.46
C GLY A 122 3.86 8.05 -4.42
N LEU A 123 3.65 6.89 -5.03
CA LEU A 123 2.51 6.62 -5.90
C LEU A 123 1.62 5.55 -5.28
N ILE A 124 0.32 5.84 -5.20
CA ILE A 124 -0.71 4.86 -4.87
C ILE A 124 -1.69 4.79 -6.05
N GLN A 125 -1.86 3.60 -6.64
CA GLN A 125 -2.67 3.38 -7.82
C GLN A 125 -3.54 2.13 -7.71
N SER A 126 -4.75 2.23 -8.27
CA SER A 126 -5.70 1.12 -8.42
C SER A 126 -6.29 1.13 -9.83
N GLY A 127 -6.36 -0.03 -10.47
CA GLY A 127 -7.07 -0.24 -11.74
C GLY A 127 -8.58 -0.45 -11.57
N GLY A 128 -9.01 -0.86 -10.38
CA GLY A 128 -10.41 -0.93 -9.96
C GLY A 128 -10.71 0.09 -8.85
N LEU A 129 -11.81 -0.11 -8.12
CA LEU A 129 -12.20 0.75 -7.00
C LEU A 129 -11.07 0.90 -5.96
N MET A 130 -10.75 2.14 -5.60
CA MET A 130 -9.85 2.46 -4.49
C MET A 130 -10.67 2.84 -3.24
N THR A 131 -10.41 2.20 -2.09
CA THR A 131 -11.05 2.48 -0.81
C THR A 131 -10.00 2.71 0.27
N LEU A 132 -9.99 3.92 0.85
CA LEU A 132 -9.03 4.33 1.87
C LEU A 132 -9.75 4.64 3.18
N VAL A 133 -9.36 3.97 4.26
CA VAL A 133 -10.07 3.97 5.54
C VAL A 133 -9.09 4.35 6.66
N ALA A 134 -8.84 5.65 6.81
CA ALA A 134 -7.90 6.20 7.80
C ALA A 134 -8.51 7.38 8.57
N ASP A 135 -8.17 7.57 9.84
CA ASP A 135 -8.57 8.76 10.61
C ASP A 135 -7.98 10.04 10.02
N THR A 136 -6.72 9.97 9.59
CA THR A 136 -6.06 11.03 8.81
C THR A 136 -5.51 10.47 7.51
N LEU A 137 -5.74 11.18 6.41
CA LEU A 137 -5.07 10.95 5.13
C LEU A 137 -4.20 12.17 4.84
N SER A 138 -2.90 11.96 4.67
CA SER A 138 -1.94 12.99 4.27
C SER A 138 -1.30 12.59 2.95
N ASN A 139 -1.37 13.46 1.96
CA ASN A 139 -0.64 13.32 0.72
C ASN A 139 0.22 14.57 0.51
N HIS A 140 1.53 14.40 0.37
CA HIS A 140 2.41 15.53 0.18
C HIS A 140 3.68 15.15 -0.57
N ARG A 141 4.16 16.08 -1.39
CA ARG A 141 5.42 15.95 -2.12
C ARG A 141 6.54 16.65 -1.35
N VAL A 142 7.49 15.89 -0.84
CA VAL A 142 8.72 16.42 -0.22
C VAL A 142 9.70 16.82 -1.33
N GLY A 143 9.69 18.10 -1.72
CA GLY A 143 10.64 18.65 -2.70
C GLY A 143 10.16 19.86 -3.51
N ASN A 144 10.29 21.05 -2.91
CA ASN A 144 10.09 22.43 -3.41
C ASN A 144 8.64 22.84 -3.82
N PRO A 145 8.14 24.03 -3.37
CA PRO A 145 6.74 24.42 -3.50
C PRO A 145 6.42 25.02 -4.88
N SER A 146 5.13 25.11 -5.17
CA SER A 146 4.46 25.82 -6.28
C SER A 146 4.45 25.16 -7.66
N PHE A 147 3.40 24.37 -7.92
CA PHE A 147 2.55 24.52 -9.12
C PHE A 147 1.10 24.21 -8.71
N ILE A 148 0.26 25.25 -8.69
CA ILE A 148 -1.20 25.10 -8.65
C ILE A 148 -1.58 24.72 -10.08
N GLU A 149 -1.95 23.47 -10.33
CA GLU A 149 -2.67 23.12 -11.57
C GLU A 149 -4.17 23.25 -11.33
N ASP A 150 -4.75 24.12 -12.15
CA ASP A 150 -6.17 24.40 -12.31
C ASP A 150 -6.94 23.09 -12.49
N ALA A 151 -7.74 22.70 -11.49
CA ALA A 151 -8.58 21.51 -11.53
C ALA A 151 -9.75 21.72 -12.51
N GLY A 152 -9.48 21.52 -13.79
CA GLY A 152 -10.51 21.30 -14.79
C GLY A 152 -11.23 19.99 -14.51
N ASP A 153 -12.53 20.10 -14.20
CA ASP A 153 -13.55 19.05 -14.16
C ASP A 153 -13.13 17.71 -13.52
N ILE A 154 -12.98 17.68 -12.20
CA ILE A 154 -12.94 16.44 -11.42
C ILE A 154 -14.29 16.25 -10.71
N GLU A 155 -15.01 15.19 -11.08
CA GLU A 155 -16.24 14.74 -10.41
C GLU A 155 -15.90 14.17 -9.01
N TYR A 156 -16.43 14.82 -7.97
CA TYR A 156 -16.26 14.42 -6.57
C TYR A 156 -17.01 13.11 -6.26
N PHE A 157 -16.37 12.13 -5.61
CA PHE A 157 -17.08 11.03 -4.96
C PHE A 157 -16.55 10.72 -3.54
N ASP A 158 -17.49 10.30 -2.69
CA ASP A 158 -17.56 10.34 -1.22
C ASP A 158 -16.26 9.98 -0.45
N ILE A 159 -15.45 10.99 -0.14
CA ILE A 159 -14.46 10.91 0.93
C ILE A 159 -15.19 11.26 2.24
N ARG A 160 -15.38 10.29 3.15
CA ARG A 160 -15.75 10.61 4.55
C ARG A 160 -14.54 11.20 5.26
N LEU A 161 -14.27 12.47 4.97
CA LEU A 161 -13.19 13.28 5.52
C LEU A 161 -13.45 13.57 7.00
N GLY A 162 -12.69 12.92 7.87
CA GLY A 162 -12.27 13.54 9.12
C GLY A 162 -11.11 14.48 8.78
N HIS A 163 -11.40 15.77 8.64
CA HIS A 163 -10.48 16.92 8.56
C HIS A 163 -9.01 16.66 8.14
N GLY A 164 -8.64 17.00 6.89
CA GLY A 164 -7.23 17.21 6.54
C GLY A 164 -6.92 17.26 5.04
N ASN A 165 -6.67 18.47 4.55
CA ASN A 165 -5.94 18.92 3.35
C ASN A 165 -6.35 18.42 1.94
N ASP A 166 -6.82 19.40 1.17
CA ASP A 166 -7.11 19.40 -0.26
C ASP A 166 -5.87 19.02 -1.08
N ASP A 167 -5.95 17.93 -1.86
CA ASP A 167 -5.23 17.64 -3.13
C ASP A 167 -5.32 16.14 -3.47
N MET A 168 -6.51 15.56 -3.42
CA MET A 168 -6.64 14.11 -3.22
C MET A 168 -7.71 13.49 -4.12
N LEU A 169 -7.26 12.94 -5.25
CA LEU A 169 -7.94 12.03 -6.20
C LEU A 169 -8.01 12.65 -7.60
N ALA A 170 -7.19 12.13 -8.52
CA ALA A 170 -7.44 12.23 -9.94
C ALA A 170 -8.14 10.95 -10.40
N HIS A 171 -9.40 11.05 -10.85
CA HIS A 171 -10.05 10.01 -11.65
C HIS A 171 -9.66 10.22 -13.11
N THR A 172 -8.87 9.32 -13.69
CA THR A 172 -8.52 9.41 -15.11
C THR A 172 -9.61 8.68 -15.93
N GLY A 173 -10.12 9.33 -16.97
CA GLY A 173 -11.32 8.88 -17.71
C GLY A 173 -11.27 7.46 -18.29
N SER A 174 -12.45 6.98 -18.71
CA SER A 174 -12.85 5.65 -19.26
C SER A 174 -12.44 4.38 -18.52
N ASP A 175 -11.34 4.39 -17.76
CA ASP A 175 -10.64 3.18 -17.34
C ASP A 175 -10.62 2.99 -15.82
N ASN A 176 -11.57 3.58 -15.06
CA ASN A 176 -11.73 3.41 -13.60
C ASN A 176 -10.43 3.47 -12.78
N GLN A 177 -9.38 4.14 -13.28
CA GLN A 177 -8.08 4.20 -12.61
C GLN A 177 -8.03 5.37 -11.64
N TRP A 178 -7.54 5.09 -10.43
CA TRP A 178 -7.42 6.06 -9.34
C TRP A 178 -5.96 6.26 -8.99
N LEU A 179 -5.53 7.53 -8.84
CA LEU A 179 -4.15 7.91 -8.53
C LEU A 179 -4.07 8.90 -7.35
N ILE A 180 -3.05 8.72 -6.51
CA ILE A 180 -2.57 9.65 -5.48
C ILE A 180 -1.05 9.81 -5.64
N PHE A 181 -0.55 11.05 -5.71
CA PHE A 181 0.85 11.40 -5.98
C PHE A 181 1.35 12.57 -5.13
#